data_AF-A0A2D4KV09-F1
#
_entry.id   AF-A0A2D4KV09-F1
#
_cell.length_a   1.000
_cell.length_b   1.000
_cell.length_c   1.000
_cell.angle_alpha   90.00
_cell.angle_beta   90.00
_cell.angle_gamma   90.00
#
_symmetry.space_group_name_H-M   'P 1'
#
loop_
_entity.id
_entity.type
_entity.pdbx_description
1 polymer ?
#
loop_
_entity_poly.entity_id
_entity_poly.type
_entity_poly.pdbx_seq_one_letter_code
_entity_poly.pdbx_strand_id
1 'polypeptide(L)'
;YLEDYLEMIEQLPMDLRDRFTEMREMDLQVQNAMDQLEQRVNEFFMNAKKNKQEWREEQMTSIKKDYYKALEDADEKVQLANQIYDLVDRHLRKLDQELAKFKMELEADNAGITEILERRSLELDTPSQPLNNHHAHSHTPVEKRKHNPSSHHATADHVPEKKFKSEALLSTLTSDASKENAQGNFCYKFK
;
A
#
# COMPACT_ATOMS: atom_id res chain seq x y z
N TYR A 1 5.74 -5.61 -28.73
CA TYR A 1 5.57 -4.42 -27.86
C TYR A 1 4.22 -4.37 -27.19
N LEU A 2 3.14 -3.99 -27.89
CA LEU A 2 1.80 -4.00 -27.26
C LEU A 2 1.38 -5.43 -26.89
N GLU A 3 1.76 -6.41 -27.71
CA GLU A 3 1.49 -7.83 -27.49
C GLU A 3 2.19 -8.36 -26.23
N ASP A 4 3.47 -8.04 -26.01
CA ASP A 4 4.21 -8.42 -24.78
C ASP A 4 3.67 -7.71 -23.53
N TYR A 5 3.24 -6.44 -23.66
CA TYR A 5 2.59 -5.70 -22.59
C TYR A 5 1.21 -6.30 -22.26
N LEU A 6 0.42 -6.64 -23.28
CA LEU A 6 -0.90 -7.25 -23.14
C LEU A 6 -0.81 -8.64 -22.52
N GLU A 7 0.11 -9.49 -22.98
CA GLU A 7 0.36 -10.82 -22.42
C GLU A 7 0.74 -10.74 -20.93
N MET A 8 1.55 -9.74 -20.55
CA MET A 8 1.95 -9.55 -19.16
C MET A 8 0.80 -9.08 -18.25
N ILE A 9 -0.08 -8.19 -18.72
CA ILE A 9 -1.24 -7.74 -17.91
C ILE A 9 -2.39 -8.75 -17.93
N GLU A 10 -2.45 -9.65 -18.91
CA GLU A 10 -3.53 -10.63 -19.05
C GLU A 10 -3.44 -11.71 -17.96
N GLN A 11 -2.23 -12.15 -17.62
CA GLN A 11 -2.02 -13.19 -16.60
C GLN A 11 -2.11 -12.66 -15.17
N LEU A 12 -1.76 -11.39 -14.93
CA LEU A 12 -1.67 -10.80 -13.59
C LEU A 12 -2.98 -10.89 -12.77
N PRO A 13 -4.18 -10.58 -13.31
CA PRO A 13 -5.43 -10.72 -12.59
C PRO A 13 -5.72 -12.16 -12.16
N MET A 14 -5.33 -13.14 -12.98
CA MET A 14 -5.49 -14.56 -12.66
C MET A 14 -4.60 -14.96 -11.50
N ASP A 15 -3.31 -14.65 -11.60
CA ASP A 15 -2.35 -14.99 -10.55
C ASP A 15 -2.71 -14.32 -9.21
N LEU A 16 -3.12 -13.05 -9.23
CA LEU A 16 -3.54 -12.35 -8.01
C LEU A 16 -4.80 -12.97 -7.41
N ARG A 17 -5.81 -13.29 -8.21
CA ARG A 17 -7.02 -13.93 -7.72
C ARG A 17 -6.70 -15.25 -7.04
N ASP A 18 -5.86 -16.08 -7.65
CA ASP A 18 -5.50 -17.39 -7.11
C ASP A 18 -4.75 -17.23 -5.78
N ARG A 19 -3.81 -16.28 -5.71
CA ARG A 19 -3.07 -15.98 -4.47
C ARG A 19 -3.93 -15.39 -3.35
N PHE A 20 -4.85 -14.49 -3.68
CA PHE A 20 -5.78 -13.94 -2.69
C PHE A 20 -6.79 -14.97 -2.20
N THR A 21 -7.16 -15.93 -3.06
CA THR A 21 -8.00 -17.06 -2.66
C THR A 21 -7.27 -17.94 -1.67
N GLU A 22 -6.03 -18.32 -1.97
CA GLU A 22 -5.14 -19.07 -1.07
C GLU A 22 -4.93 -18.34 0.28
N MET A 23 -4.69 -17.02 0.24
CA MET A 23 -4.57 -16.21 1.46
C MET A 23 -5.85 -16.21 2.27
N ARG A 24 -7.02 -16.12 1.61
CA ARG A 24 -8.31 -16.14 2.31
C ARG A 24 -8.57 -17.49 2.97
N GLU A 25 -8.20 -18.58 2.35
CA GLU A 25 -8.32 -19.93 2.91
C GLU A 25 -7.42 -20.08 4.14
N MET A 26 -6.16 -19.64 4.06
CA MET A 26 -5.22 -19.69 5.17
C MET A 26 -5.66 -18.78 6.34
N ASP A 27 -6.18 -17.59 6.04
CA ASP A 27 -6.79 -16.70 7.02
C ASP A 27 -7.92 -17.38 7.81
N LEU A 28 -8.81 -18.06 7.10
CA LEU A 28 -9.92 -18.79 7.71
C LEU A 28 -9.42 -19.98 8.54
N GLN A 29 -8.40 -20.71 8.06
CA GLN A 29 -7.81 -21.82 8.80
C GLN A 29 -7.21 -21.35 10.13
N VAL A 30 -6.39 -20.30 10.10
CA VAL A 30 -5.78 -19.72 11.31
C VAL A 30 -6.85 -19.21 12.27
N GLN A 31 -7.85 -18.49 11.76
CA GLN A 31 -8.95 -17.98 12.59
C GLN A 31 -9.72 -19.12 13.27
N ASN A 32 -10.13 -20.14 12.51
CA ASN A 32 -10.84 -21.30 13.05
C ASN A 32 -10.00 -22.06 14.09
N ALA A 33 -8.70 -22.21 13.86
CA ALA A 33 -7.80 -22.87 14.80
C ALA A 33 -7.70 -22.10 16.12
N MET A 34 -7.60 -20.76 16.06
CA MET A 34 -7.58 -19.91 17.25
C MET A 34 -8.91 -19.94 18.02
N ASP A 35 -10.04 -19.88 17.31
CA ASP A 35 -11.38 -19.96 17.94
C ASP A 35 -11.57 -21.32 18.66
N GLN A 36 -11.18 -22.42 18.01
CA GLN A 36 -11.21 -23.76 18.64
C GLN A 36 -10.27 -23.85 19.84
N LEU A 37 -9.09 -23.24 19.74
CA LEU A 37 -8.14 -23.21 20.84
C LEU A 37 -8.70 -22.46 22.05
N GLU A 38 -9.31 -21.30 21.83
CA GLU A 38 -9.97 -20.51 22.88
C GLU A 38 -11.06 -21.32 23.57
N GLN A 39 -11.91 -22.01 22.79
CA GLN A 39 -12.94 -22.88 23.35
C GLN A 39 -12.33 -23.97 24.25
N ARG A 40 -11.30 -24.67 23.77
CA ARG A 40 -10.66 -25.74 24.56
C ARG A 40 -9.95 -25.22 25.79
N VAL A 41 -9.36 -24.04 25.74
CA VAL A 41 -8.75 -23.39 26.91
C VAL A 41 -9.82 -23.10 27.96
N ASN A 42 -10.97 -22.56 27.54
CA ASN A 42 -12.07 -22.31 28.46
C ASN A 42 -12.61 -23.62 29.08
N GLU A 43 -12.83 -24.65 28.27
CA GLU A 43 -13.25 -25.98 28.74
C GLU A 43 -12.24 -26.60 29.70
N PHE A 44 -10.94 -26.46 29.42
CA PHE A 44 -9.87 -26.90 30.30
C PHE A 44 -9.99 -26.26 31.69
N PHE A 45 -10.17 -24.93 31.78
CA PHE A 45 -10.29 -24.26 33.08
C PHE A 45 -11.59 -24.62 33.83
N MET A 46 -12.70 -24.81 33.12
CA MET A 46 -13.97 -25.25 33.71
C MET A 46 -13.88 -26.66 34.31
N ASN A 47 -13.10 -27.54 33.67
CA ASN A 47 -13.02 -28.96 33.99
C ASN A 47 -11.77 -29.33 34.79
N ALA A 48 -10.74 -28.49 34.84
CA ALA A 48 -9.46 -28.78 35.49
C ALA A 48 -9.60 -29.12 36.97
N LYS A 49 -10.49 -28.42 37.70
CA LYS A 49 -10.75 -28.67 39.13
C LYS A 49 -11.55 -29.96 39.38
N LYS A 50 -12.29 -30.44 38.38
CA LYS A 50 -13.17 -31.62 38.47
C LYS A 50 -12.48 -32.92 38.02
N ASN A 51 -11.36 -32.80 37.30
CA ASN A 51 -10.64 -33.93 36.72
C ASN A 51 -9.33 -34.24 37.44
N LYS A 52 -8.76 -35.42 37.13
CA LYS A 52 -7.48 -35.87 37.67
C LYS A 52 -6.29 -35.13 37.04
N GLN A 53 -5.13 -35.20 37.71
CA GLN A 53 -3.89 -34.56 37.25
C GLN A 53 -3.48 -35.03 35.85
N GLU A 54 -3.55 -36.34 35.59
CA GLU A 54 -3.19 -36.94 34.29
C GLU A 54 -3.98 -36.32 33.14
N TRP A 55 -5.30 -36.18 33.30
CA TRP A 55 -6.17 -35.53 32.31
C TRP A 55 -5.76 -34.07 32.09
N ARG A 56 -5.40 -33.33 33.16
CA ARG A 56 -4.95 -31.94 33.02
C ARG A 56 -3.67 -31.83 32.23
N GLU A 57 -2.71 -32.71 32.49
CA GLU A 57 -1.42 -32.74 31.79
C GLU A 57 -1.60 -33.09 30.31
N GLU A 58 -2.46 -34.06 30.00
CA GLU A 58 -2.79 -34.44 28.64
C GLU A 58 -3.47 -33.30 27.87
N GLN A 59 -4.49 -32.67 28.46
CA GLN A 59 -5.18 -31.54 27.81
C GLN A 59 -4.26 -30.34 27.63
N MET A 60 -3.44 -30.00 28.63
CA MET A 60 -2.46 -28.92 28.53
C MET A 60 -1.45 -29.19 27.41
N THR A 61 -0.99 -30.44 27.26
CA THR A 61 -0.07 -30.84 26.19
C THR A 61 -0.73 -30.70 24.82
N SER A 62 -1.98 -31.15 24.69
CA SER A 62 -2.77 -31.02 23.45
C SER A 62 -3.02 -29.55 23.08
N ILE A 63 -3.37 -28.71 24.06
CA ILE A 63 -3.54 -27.26 23.90
C ILE A 63 -2.27 -26.59 23.40
N LYS A 64 -1.12 -26.88 24.01
CA LYS A 64 0.16 -26.33 23.57
C LYS A 64 0.50 -26.76 22.15
N LYS A 65 0.28 -28.04 21.81
CA LYS A 65 0.55 -28.57 20.47
C LYS A 65 -0.25 -27.80 19.41
N ASP A 66 -1.55 -27.64 19.61
CA ASP A 66 -2.39 -26.97 18.63
C ASP A 66 -2.13 -25.47 18.56
N TYR A 67 -1.72 -24.84 19.68
CA TYR A 67 -1.24 -23.46 19.67
C TYR A 67 0.01 -23.29 18.81
N TYR A 68 1.01 -24.17 18.96
CA TYR A 68 2.22 -24.11 18.12
C TYR A 68 1.90 -24.34 16.65
N LYS A 69 0.97 -25.25 16.34
CA LYS A 69 0.49 -25.42 14.97
C LYS A 69 -0.19 -24.15 14.43
N ALA A 70 -1.06 -23.51 15.21
CA ALA A 70 -1.72 -22.28 14.79
C ALA A 70 -0.73 -21.12 14.59
N LEU A 71 0.39 -21.10 15.33
CA LEU A 71 1.49 -20.17 15.09
C LEU A 71 2.22 -20.47 13.77
N GLU A 72 2.51 -21.73 13.48
CA GLU A 72 3.13 -22.14 12.21
C GLU A 72 2.25 -21.76 11.00
N ASP A 73 0.95 -22.08 11.07
CA ASP A 73 -0.04 -21.68 10.04
C ASP A 73 -0.09 -20.14 9.87
N ALA A 74 0.05 -19.38 10.97
CA ALA A 74 0.07 -17.93 10.92
C ALA A 74 1.36 -17.36 10.30
N ASP A 75 2.51 -18.00 10.54
CA ASP A 75 3.77 -17.63 9.90
C ASP A 75 3.75 -17.94 8.39
N GLU A 76 3.17 -19.08 7.99
CA GLU A 76 2.96 -19.41 6.58
C GLU A 76 2.09 -18.34 5.88
N LYS A 77 1.05 -17.85 6.55
CA LYS A 77 0.22 -16.74 6.05
C LYS A 77 1.04 -15.48 5.79
N VAL A 78 1.97 -15.15 6.70
CA VAL A 78 2.87 -14.01 6.51
C VAL A 78 3.78 -14.22 5.30
N GLN A 79 4.30 -15.44 5.12
CA GLN A 79 5.12 -15.76 3.95
C GLN A 79 4.33 -15.63 2.64
N LEU A 80 3.07 -16.09 2.61
CA LEU A 80 2.21 -15.93 1.46
C LEU A 80 1.97 -14.44 1.15
N ALA A 81 1.76 -13.59 2.17
CA ALA A 81 1.63 -12.15 1.97
C ALA A 81 2.88 -11.53 1.33
N ASN A 82 4.07 -11.93 1.77
CA ASN A 82 5.33 -11.49 1.16
C ASN A 82 5.43 -11.95 -0.31
N GLN A 83 5.03 -13.18 -0.62
CA GLN A 83 5.04 -13.69 -1.99
C GLN A 83 4.09 -12.90 -2.91
N ILE A 84 2.91 -12.51 -2.41
CA ILE A 84 1.97 -11.65 -3.16
C ILE A 84 2.57 -10.27 -3.38
N TYR A 85 3.18 -9.69 -2.36
CA TYR A 85 3.86 -8.40 -2.49
C TYR A 85 4.96 -8.46 -3.57
N ASP A 86 5.83 -9.47 -3.51
CA ASP A 86 6.91 -9.65 -4.48
C ASP A 86 6.37 -9.92 -5.90
N LEU A 87 5.24 -10.63 -6.02
CA LEU A 87 4.57 -10.83 -7.30
C LEU A 87 4.14 -9.49 -7.91
N VAL A 88 3.51 -8.63 -7.13
CA VAL A 88 3.06 -7.31 -7.58
C VAL A 88 4.25 -6.41 -7.94
N ASP A 89 5.29 -6.36 -7.08
CA ASP A 89 6.49 -5.55 -7.33
C ASP A 89 7.19 -5.96 -8.63
N ARG A 90 7.32 -7.28 -8.88
CA ARG A 90 7.88 -7.79 -10.14
C ARG A 90 7.07 -7.35 -11.35
N HIS A 91 5.75 -7.38 -11.28
CA HIS A 91 4.90 -6.94 -12.41
C HIS A 91 5.00 -5.44 -12.64
N LEU A 92 5.03 -4.63 -11.58
CA LEU A 92 5.21 -3.19 -11.67
C LEU A 92 6.53 -2.83 -12.35
N ARG A 93 7.65 -3.44 -11.94
CA ARG A 93 8.96 -3.21 -12.57
C ARG A 93 9.00 -3.61 -14.04
N LYS A 94 8.31 -4.68 -14.43
CA LYS A 94 8.25 -5.08 -15.83
C LYS A 94 7.39 -4.11 -16.65
N LEU A 95 6.26 -3.66 -16.11
CA LEU A 95 5.43 -2.63 -16.74
C LEU A 95 6.22 -1.33 -16.98
N ASP A 96 7.00 -0.90 -15.98
CA ASP A 96 7.87 0.28 -16.12
C ASP A 96 8.93 0.11 -17.22
N GLN A 97 9.50 -1.09 -17.34
CA GLN A 97 10.48 -1.40 -18.39
C GLN A 97 9.86 -1.39 -19.78
N GLU A 98 8.70 -2.03 -19.95
CA GLU A 98 7.99 -2.03 -21.24
C GLU A 98 7.53 -0.63 -21.63
N LEU A 99 7.06 0.17 -20.66
CA LEU A 99 6.73 1.57 -20.88
C LEU A 99 7.96 2.40 -21.30
N ALA A 100 9.11 2.19 -20.66
CA ALA A 100 10.34 2.89 -21.02
C ALA A 100 10.82 2.53 -22.43
N LYS A 101 10.79 1.24 -22.80
CA LYS A 101 11.09 0.77 -24.16
C LYS A 101 10.17 1.39 -25.19
N PHE A 102 8.86 1.40 -24.90
CA PHE A 102 7.86 2.01 -25.78
C PHE A 102 8.12 3.50 -26.02
N LYS A 103 8.46 4.26 -24.97
CA LYS A 103 8.85 5.67 -25.11
C LYS A 103 10.08 5.86 -25.98
N MET A 104 11.13 5.06 -25.75
CA MET A 104 12.37 5.16 -26.54
C MET A 104 12.13 4.89 -28.02
N GLU A 105 11.31 3.91 -28.36
CA GLU A 105 10.97 3.58 -29.75
C GLU A 105 10.12 4.66 -30.42
N LEU A 106 9.11 5.18 -29.70
CA LEU A 106 8.30 6.31 -30.19
C LEU A 106 9.13 7.56 -30.49
N GLU A 107 10.08 7.87 -29.61
CA GLU A 107 10.98 9.02 -29.79
C GLU A 107 11.96 8.83 -30.95
N ALA A 108 12.35 7.60 -31.25
CA ALA A 108 13.22 7.29 -32.38
C ALA A 108 12.54 7.57 -33.72
N ASP A 109 11.24 7.24 -33.83
CA ASP A 109 10.46 7.47 -35.04
C ASP A 109 9.88 8.89 -35.11
N ASN A 110 9.51 9.47 -33.96
CA ASN A 110 8.86 10.77 -33.85
C ASN A 110 9.37 11.53 -32.61
N ALA A 111 10.48 12.26 -32.77
CA ALA A 111 11.07 13.04 -31.69
C ALA A 111 10.06 14.03 -31.06
N GLY A 112 9.94 13.99 -29.73
CA GLY A 112 9.03 14.82 -28.92
C GLY A 112 7.61 14.30 -28.80
N ILE A 113 7.25 13.18 -29.43
CA ILE A 113 5.88 12.66 -29.39
C ILE A 113 5.46 12.22 -27.99
N THR A 114 6.38 11.67 -27.18
CA THR A 114 6.08 11.18 -25.84
C THR A 114 5.71 12.34 -24.90
N GLU A 115 6.38 13.49 -25.00
CA GLU A 115 6.07 14.69 -24.22
C GLU A 115 4.67 15.24 -24.55
N ILE A 116 4.30 15.22 -25.84
CA ILE A 116 2.96 15.65 -26.30
C ILE A 116 1.88 14.71 -25.74
N LEU A 117 2.12 13.40 -25.78
CA LEU A 117 1.18 12.40 -25.28
C LEU A 117 1.02 12.47 -23.75
N GLU A 118 2.11 12.62 -23.02
CA GLU A 118 2.09 12.76 -21.55
C GLU A 118 1.34 14.02 -21.12
N ARG A 119 1.62 15.17 -21.78
CA ARG A 119 0.91 16.43 -21.51
C ARG A 119 -0.59 16.28 -21.73
N ARG A 120 -0.98 15.64 -22.83
CA ARG A 120 -2.38 15.40 -23.16
C ARG A 120 -3.06 14.42 -22.22
N SER A 121 -2.34 13.40 -21.73
CA SER A 121 -2.85 12.46 -20.73
C SER A 121 -3.22 13.15 -19.42
N LEU A 122 -2.32 14.02 -18.93
CA LEU A 122 -2.53 14.77 -17.68
C LEU A 122 -3.74 15.72 -17.75
N GLU A 123 -4.01 16.30 -18.92
CA GLU A 123 -5.19 17.16 -19.15
C GLU A 123 -6.51 16.38 -19.16
N LEU A 124 -6.49 15.09 -19.52
CA LEU A 124 -7.66 14.21 -19.52
C LEU A 124 -7.99 13.66 -18.12
N ASP A 125 -6.97 13.47 -17.27
CA ASP A 125 -7.14 13.02 -15.87
C ASP A 125 -7.64 14.14 -14.94
N THR A 126 -7.59 15.40 -15.36
CA THR A 126 -8.26 16.50 -14.64
C THR A 126 -9.76 16.49 -14.93
N PRO A 127 -10.65 16.26 -13.94
CA PRO A 127 -12.09 16.33 -14.17
C PRO A 127 -12.45 17.75 -14.61
N SER A 128 -13.06 17.84 -15.78
CA SER A 128 -13.45 19.11 -16.41
C SER A 128 -14.35 19.91 -15.46
N GLN A 129 -13.85 21.06 -14.99
CA GLN A 129 -14.69 22.07 -14.37
C GLN A 129 -15.73 22.55 -15.40
N PRO A 130 -17.01 22.74 -15.04
CA PRO A 130 -17.99 23.28 -15.97
C PRO A 130 -17.59 24.72 -16.31
N LEU A 131 -17.36 24.99 -17.60
CA LEU A 131 -17.14 26.33 -18.12
C LEU A 131 -18.39 27.17 -17.86
N ASN A 132 -18.34 28.01 -16.81
CA ASN A 132 -19.42 28.94 -16.53
C ASN A 132 -19.34 30.12 -17.51
N ASN A 133 -20.29 30.10 -18.43
CA ASN A 133 -20.53 31.10 -19.46
C ASN A 133 -21.06 32.39 -18.81
N HIS A 134 -20.32 33.51 -18.88
CA HIS A 134 -20.87 34.84 -18.65
C HIS A 134 -20.42 35.85 -19.73
N HIS A 135 -21.37 36.18 -20.62
CA HIS A 135 -21.85 37.54 -20.95
C HIS A 135 -21.06 38.69 -20.25
N ALA A 136 -20.64 39.81 -20.85
CA ALA A 136 -21.11 40.55 -22.01
C ALA A 136 -20.16 41.72 -22.36
N HIS A 137 -20.37 42.28 -23.55
CA HIS A 137 -20.18 43.68 -23.99
C HIS A 137 -19.25 43.91 -25.20
N SER A 138 -19.91 43.92 -26.34
CA SER A 138 -19.64 44.72 -27.54
C SER A 138 -19.28 46.17 -27.21
N HIS A 139 -18.26 46.73 -27.87
CA HIS A 139 -18.27 48.04 -28.53
C HIS A 139 -17.03 48.21 -29.45
N THR A 140 -17.26 48.61 -30.70
CA THR A 140 -16.29 49.09 -31.71
C THR A 140 -16.47 50.62 -31.90
N PRO A 141 -15.74 51.33 -32.80
CA PRO A 141 -14.29 51.53 -32.91
C PRO A 141 -13.91 53.04 -33.00
N VAL A 142 -12.69 53.45 -32.60
CA VAL A 142 -12.09 54.75 -33.04
C VAL A 142 -10.59 54.58 -33.36
N GLU A 143 -10.21 55.12 -34.51
CA GLU A 143 -8.94 54.99 -35.22
C GLU A 143 -7.77 55.85 -34.69
N LYS A 144 -6.56 55.31 -34.93
CA LYS A 144 -5.28 55.94 -35.33
C LYS A 144 -4.47 56.75 -34.29
N ARG A 145 -3.35 56.14 -33.85
CA ARG A 145 -1.99 56.62 -34.22
C ARG A 145 -0.90 55.57 -34.00
N LYS A 146 0.06 55.60 -34.93
CA LYS A 146 1.17 54.66 -35.19
C LYS A 146 2.26 54.70 -34.10
N HIS A 147 2.89 53.57 -33.80
CA HIS A 147 4.31 53.24 -34.09
C HIS A 147 4.77 52.00 -33.26
N ASN A 148 5.50 51.09 -33.91
CA ASN A 148 6.25 49.93 -33.39
C ASN A 148 7.75 50.23 -33.70
N PRO A 149 8.81 49.70 -33.04
CA PRO A 149 8.86 48.34 -32.50
C PRO A 149 9.59 48.05 -31.17
N SER A 150 9.13 46.94 -30.59
CA SER A 150 9.86 45.82 -29.97
C SER A 150 10.98 46.03 -28.93
N SER A 151 10.68 45.46 -27.75
CA SER A 151 11.45 44.41 -27.05
C SER A 151 12.30 44.77 -25.82
N HIS A 152 12.15 43.88 -24.83
CA HIS A 152 13.00 43.56 -23.67
C HIS A 152 12.83 44.34 -22.35
N HIS A 153 12.22 43.64 -21.38
CA HIS A 153 12.62 43.55 -19.96
C HIS A 153 11.90 42.31 -19.40
N ALA A 154 12.51 41.21 -18.96
CA ALA A 154 13.46 41.00 -17.85
C ALA A 154 12.96 41.57 -16.51
N THR A 155 12.43 40.67 -15.65
CA THR A 155 12.58 40.49 -14.18
C THR A 155 11.31 39.78 -13.66
N ALA A 156 11.41 38.51 -13.23
CA ALA A 156 11.59 38.09 -11.83
C ALA A 156 10.37 38.36 -10.93
N ASP A 157 9.67 37.29 -10.55
CA ASP A 157 8.96 37.10 -9.27
C ASP A 157 8.37 35.67 -9.24
N HIS A 158 8.97 34.75 -8.49
CA HIS A 158 8.67 34.40 -7.09
C HIS A 158 7.33 33.65 -6.92
N VAL A 159 7.43 32.33 -6.76
CA VAL A 159 6.35 31.44 -6.29
C VAL A 159 6.79 30.83 -4.95
N PRO A 160 5.98 30.87 -3.88
CA PRO A 160 6.33 30.29 -2.60
C PRO A 160 6.06 28.78 -2.59
N GLU A 161 7.09 27.98 -2.30
CA GLU A 161 6.96 26.56 -1.96
C GLU A 161 6.24 26.39 -0.62
N LYS A 162 5.07 25.75 -0.63
CA LYS A 162 4.50 25.14 0.58
C LYS A 162 4.95 23.67 0.66
N LYS A 163 6.04 23.45 1.38
CA LYS A 163 6.49 22.12 1.81
C LYS A 163 5.52 21.57 2.86
N PHE A 164 4.80 20.52 2.49
CA PHE A 164 4.07 19.69 3.45
C PHE A 164 5.10 18.85 4.23
N LYS A 165 5.33 19.19 5.49
CA LYS A 165 6.31 18.53 6.37
C LYS A 165 5.70 17.25 6.95
N SER A 166 6.02 16.10 6.36
CA SER A 166 5.68 14.78 6.90
C SER A 166 6.67 14.25 7.95
N GLU A 167 7.78 14.96 8.22
CA GLU A 167 8.83 14.47 9.13
C GLU A 167 8.51 14.61 10.64
N ALA A 168 7.50 15.37 11.05
CA ALA A 168 7.21 15.60 12.47
C ALA A 168 6.37 14.49 13.13
N LEU A 169 5.73 13.59 12.36
CA LEU A 169 4.88 12.53 12.92
C LEU A 169 5.65 11.25 13.26
N LEU A 170 6.82 11.04 12.64
CA LEU A 170 7.67 9.87 12.89
C LEU A 170 8.52 9.99 14.18
N SER A 171 8.78 11.20 14.67
CA SER A 171 9.64 11.41 15.85
C SER A 171 8.93 11.23 17.20
N THR A 172 7.60 11.10 17.23
CA THR A 172 6.83 10.99 18.48
C THR A 172 6.60 9.55 18.94
N LEU A 173 6.97 8.54 18.13
CA LEU A 173 6.77 7.12 18.45
C LEU A 173 8.01 6.37 18.94
N THR A 174 9.19 7.02 19.03
CA THR A 174 10.46 6.32 19.34
C THR A 174 11.19 6.79 20.60
N SER A 175 10.59 7.62 21.45
CA SER A 175 11.21 8.06 22.70
C SER A 175 10.32 7.77 23.91
N ASP A 176 10.15 6.50 24.25
CA ASP A 176 10.20 6.03 25.65
C ASP A 176 10.21 4.49 25.72
N ALA A 177 11.39 3.88 25.84
CA ALA A 177 11.59 2.53 26.42
C ALA A 177 13.09 2.14 26.36
N SER A 178 13.96 2.93 26.99
CA SER A 178 15.32 2.49 27.30
C SER A 178 15.86 3.29 28.48
N LYS A 179 15.42 2.91 29.69
CA LYS A 179 16.17 2.99 30.96
C LYS A 179 15.29 2.47 32.11
N GLU A 180 15.44 1.19 32.42
CA GLU A 180 15.69 0.74 33.81
C GLU A 180 15.88 -0.79 33.80
N ASN A 181 17.15 -1.20 33.73
CA ASN A 181 17.58 -2.48 34.24
C ASN A 181 18.24 -2.19 35.59
N ALA A 182 17.56 -2.55 36.69
CA ALA A 182 18.12 -3.25 37.85
C ALA A 182 17.22 -3.05 39.10
N GLN A 183 17.05 -4.16 39.82
CA GLN A 183 16.62 -4.29 41.23
C GLN A 183 15.12 -4.45 41.52
N GLY A 184 14.78 -5.64 42.02
CA GLY A 184 13.95 -5.73 43.23
C GLY A 184 12.65 -6.51 43.14
N ASN A 185 12.70 -7.75 43.64
CA ASN A 185 11.66 -8.43 44.42
C ASN A 185 10.18 -8.25 44.03
N PHE A 186 9.57 -9.30 43.46
CA PHE A 186 8.16 -9.60 43.76
C PHE A 186 7.98 -11.07 44.15
N CYS A 187 7.88 -11.25 45.46
CA CYS A 187 7.36 -12.42 46.15
C CYS A 187 5.85 -12.49 45.92
N TYR A 188 5.37 -13.57 45.32
CA TYR A 188 3.94 -13.91 45.35
C TYR A 188 3.75 -15.18 46.18
N LYS A 189 3.37 -14.96 47.45
CA LYS A 189 2.68 -15.95 48.28
C LYS A 189 1.26 -16.12 47.74
N PHE A 190 0.83 -17.36 47.52
CA PHE A 190 -0.58 -17.72 47.59
C PHE A 190 -0.75 -18.74 48.73
N LYS A 191 -1.64 -18.37 49.66
CA LYS A 191 -2.26 -19.23 50.67
C LYS A 191 -3.46 -19.93 50.04
#